data_AF-A0A7J5Y2W2-F1
#
_entry.id   AF-A0A7J5Y2W2-F1
#
_cell.length_a   1.000
_cell.length_b   1.000
_cell.length_c   1.000
_cell.angle_alpha   90.00
_cell.angle_beta   90.00
_cell.angle_gamma   90.00
#
_symmetry.space_group_name_H-M   'P 1'
#
loop_
_entity.id
_entity.type
_entity.pdbx_description
1 polymer ?
#
loop_
_entity_poly.entity_id
_entity_poly.type
_entity_poly.pdbx_seq_one_letter_code
_entity_poly.pdbx_strand_id
1 'polypeptide(L)'
;MFDHIADCLANFLEKLGIKDKKLPLGFTFSFPCQQTKLDESVLVHWTKSFRAYGVEGKDVVSLLKKSIQKRGDFDVDILAVINDTVGTMMTCGYDDHHCEIGLIVGTGTNACYMEQMRNLELLDGDEGRMCVNTEWGAFGDDGALEDLRTDVDREIDAGSLNPGKQL
;
A
#
# COMPACT_ATOMS: atom_id res chain seq x y z
N MET A 1 -13.65 -8.93 3.01
CA MET A 1 -12.18 -8.74 3.02
C MET A 1 -11.65 -8.53 4.43
N PHE A 2 -11.89 -7.37 5.06
CA PHE A 2 -11.30 -7.07 6.39
C PHE A 2 -11.74 -7.99 7.53
N ASP A 3 -12.99 -8.51 7.51
CA ASP A 3 -13.41 -9.54 8.48
C ASP A 3 -12.52 -10.79 8.38
N HIS A 4 -12.20 -11.24 7.16
CA HIS A 4 -11.30 -12.37 6.96
C HIS A 4 -9.86 -12.07 7.43
N ILE A 5 -9.37 -10.85 7.20
CA ILE A 5 -8.04 -10.42 7.70
C ILE A 5 -8.03 -10.46 9.24
N ALA A 6 -9.08 -9.96 9.89
CA ALA A 6 -9.22 -9.99 11.34
C ALA A 6 -9.30 -11.44 11.88
N ASP A 7 -9.97 -12.35 11.16
CA ASP A 7 -10.00 -13.78 11.49
C ASP A 7 -8.60 -14.41 11.43
N CYS A 8 -7.84 -14.12 10.36
CA CYS A 8 -6.46 -14.58 10.22
C CYS A 8 -5.56 -14.04 11.34
N LEU A 9 -5.72 -12.77 11.71
CA LEU A 9 -4.97 -12.15 12.80
C LEU A 9 -5.29 -12.80 14.14
N ALA A 10 -6.57 -13.03 14.46
CA ALA A 10 -6.96 -13.73 15.68
C ALA A 10 -6.34 -15.14 15.77
N ASN A 11 -6.42 -15.90 14.67
CA ASN A 11 -5.83 -17.25 14.58
C ASN A 11 -4.30 -17.22 14.79
N PHE A 12 -3.62 -16.20 14.26
CA PHE A 12 -2.18 -16.02 14.45
C PHE A 12 -1.83 -15.71 15.91
N LEU A 13 -2.54 -14.77 16.54
CA LEU A 13 -2.32 -14.41 17.94
C LEU A 13 -2.60 -15.58 18.90
N GLU A 14 -3.63 -16.38 18.61
CA GLU A 14 -3.98 -17.58 19.38
C GLU A 14 -2.89 -18.65 19.26
N LYS A 15 -2.41 -18.95 18.04
CA LYS A 15 -1.32 -19.92 17.82
C LYS A 15 -0.04 -19.55 18.54
N LEU A 16 0.24 -18.25 18.70
CA LEU A 16 1.42 -17.77 19.41
C LEU A 16 1.18 -17.58 20.92
N GLY A 17 -0.05 -17.76 21.42
CA GLY A 17 -0.38 -17.56 22.83
C GLY A 17 -0.23 -16.11 23.30
N ILE A 18 -0.47 -15.14 22.40
CA ILE A 18 -0.31 -13.70 22.66
C ILE A 18 -1.59 -12.90 22.46
N LYS A 19 -2.74 -13.57 22.41
CA LYS A 19 -4.06 -12.95 22.18
C LYS A 19 -4.45 -11.91 23.25
N ASP A 20 -3.97 -12.09 24.48
CA ASP A 20 -4.22 -11.18 25.61
C ASP A 20 -3.30 -9.94 25.61
N LYS A 21 -2.36 -9.84 24.66
CA LYS A 21 -1.43 -8.71 24.56
C LYS A 21 -1.92 -7.71 23.52
N LYS A 22 -1.93 -6.43 23.88
CA LYS A 22 -2.10 -5.34 22.92
C LYS A 22 -0.78 -5.03 22.25
N LEU A 23 -0.60 -5.51 21.02
CA LEU A 23 0.65 -5.37 20.27
C LEU A 23 0.55 -4.26 19.21
N PRO A 24 1.66 -3.55 18.94
CA PRO A 24 1.73 -2.64 17.81
C PRO A 24 1.70 -3.42 16.50
N LEU A 25 0.91 -2.95 15.53
CA LEU A 25 0.75 -3.55 14.20
C LEU A 25 1.15 -2.53 13.13
N GLY A 26 2.12 -2.92 12.30
CA GLY A 26 2.36 -2.29 11.00
C GLY A 26 1.55 -3.02 9.93
N PHE A 27 0.78 -2.27 9.14
CA PHE A 27 -0.08 -2.81 8.10
C PHE A 27 0.50 -2.51 6.73
N THR A 28 1.21 -3.47 6.14
CA THR A 28 1.65 -3.34 4.74
C THR A 28 0.44 -3.54 3.82
N PHE A 29 0.08 -2.52 3.05
CA PHE A 29 -1.08 -2.51 2.17
C PHE A 29 -0.68 -1.98 0.78
N SER A 30 -0.40 -2.92 -0.13
CA SER A 30 0.24 -2.68 -1.43
C SER A 30 -0.71 -2.18 -2.53
N PHE A 31 -1.42 -1.08 -2.25
CA PHE A 31 -2.33 -0.44 -3.21
C PHE A 31 -2.16 1.08 -3.16
N PRO A 32 -2.53 1.79 -4.24
CA PRO A 32 -2.50 3.25 -4.26
C PRO A 32 -3.38 3.82 -3.16
N CYS A 33 -2.76 4.49 -2.19
CA CYS A 33 -3.43 5.10 -1.06
C CYS A 33 -3.04 6.57 -0.93
N GLN A 34 -4.01 7.39 -0.57
CA GLN A 34 -3.77 8.75 -0.11
C GLN A 34 -3.57 8.71 1.41
N GLN A 35 -2.36 9.06 1.85
CA GLN A 35 -2.01 9.12 3.27
C GLN A 35 -1.90 10.57 3.74
N THR A 36 -2.63 10.90 4.80
CA THR A 36 -2.54 12.17 5.53
C THR A 36 -1.69 12.04 6.79
N LYS A 37 -1.58 10.82 7.33
CA LYS A 37 -0.78 10.42 8.49
C LYS A 37 -0.30 8.99 8.30
N LEU A 38 0.64 8.55 9.14
CA LEU A 38 1.14 7.17 9.09
C LEU A 38 0.05 6.14 9.35
N ASP A 39 -0.93 6.44 10.20
CA ASP A 39 -2.04 5.54 10.58
C ASP A 39 -3.37 5.88 9.88
N GLU A 40 -3.34 6.66 8.79
CA GLU A 40 -4.51 6.98 7.96
C GLU A 40 -4.16 6.71 6.49
N SER A 41 -4.97 5.89 5.81
CA SER A 41 -4.67 5.47 4.45
C SER A 41 -5.94 5.21 3.65
N VAL A 42 -6.34 6.19 2.83
CA VAL A 42 -7.55 6.09 2.00
C VAL A 42 -7.21 5.40 0.69
N LEU A 43 -7.84 4.26 0.40
CA LEU A 43 -7.68 3.57 -0.88
C LEU A 43 -8.21 4.44 -2.03
N VAL A 44 -7.36 4.74 -3.02
CA VAL A 44 -7.77 5.53 -4.20
C VAL A 44 -8.54 4.64 -5.18
N HIS A 45 -7.92 3.56 -5.64
CA HIS A 45 -8.52 2.56 -6.51
C HIS A 45 -7.80 1.22 -6.33
N TRP A 46 -8.51 0.13 -6.59
CA TRP A 46 -7.87 -1.18 -6.65
C TRP A 46 -6.99 -1.32 -7.90
N THR A 47 -5.89 -2.03 -7.76
CA THR A 47 -5.00 -2.46 -8.86
C THR A 47 -4.80 -3.96 -8.78
N LYS A 48 -4.08 -4.55 -9.73
CA LYS A 48 -3.83 -6.01 -9.79
C LYS A 48 -5.16 -6.76 -9.92
N SER A 49 -5.20 -7.98 -9.39
CA SER A 49 -6.40 -8.84 -9.41
C SER A 49 -7.37 -8.63 -8.24
N PHE A 50 -7.30 -7.49 -7.53
CA PHE A 50 -8.17 -7.23 -6.37
C PHE A 50 -9.38 -6.40 -6.76
N ARG A 51 -10.55 -6.77 -6.21
CA ARG A 51 -11.76 -5.94 -6.30
C ARG A 51 -12.69 -6.27 -5.13
N ALA A 52 -12.65 -5.43 -4.09
CA ALA A 52 -13.57 -5.55 -2.95
C ALA A 52 -14.52 -4.34 -2.90
N TYR A 53 -15.82 -4.62 -2.93
CA TYR A 53 -16.84 -3.57 -2.92
C TYR A 53 -16.82 -2.76 -1.61
N GLY A 54 -16.99 -1.44 -1.74
CA GLY A 54 -17.12 -0.54 -0.60
C GLY A 54 -15.84 -0.33 0.19
N VAL A 55 -14.67 -0.44 -0.44
CA VAL A 55 -13.35 -0.14 0.16
C VAL A 55 -12.72 1.11 -0.47
N GLU A 56 -12.83 1.29 -1.79
CA GLU A 56 -12.34 2.50 -2.47
C GLU A 56 -12.98 3.76 -1.88
N GLY A 57 -12.17 4.80 -1.72
CA GLY A 57 -12.54 6.04 -1.04
C GLY A 57 -12.69 5.93 0.47
N LYS A 58 -12.27 4.82 1.10
CA LYS A 58 -12.31 4.64 2.56
C LYS A 58 -10.93 4.40 3.14
N ASP A 59 -10.77 4.83 4.39
CA ASP A 59 -9.59 4.53 5.19
C ASP A 59 -9.52 3.05 5.59
N VAL A 60 -8.49 2.36 5.12
CA VAL A 60 -8.29 0.93 5.34
C VAL A 60 -7.95 0.60 6.79
N VAL A 61 -7.38 1.55 7.55
CA VAL A 61 -7.13 1.39 8.99
C VAL A 61 -8.45 1.34 9.73
N SER A 62 -9.34 2.31 9.47
CA SER A 62 -10.69 2.32 10.04
C SER A 62 -11.49 1.07 9.70
N LEU A 63 -11.39 0.56 8.47
CA LEU A 63 -12.04 -0.69 8.07
C LEU A 63 -11.50 -1.90 8.84
N LEU A 64 -10.18 -2.02 8.99
CA LEU A 64 -9.58 -3.10 9.76
C LEU A 64 -9.91 -2.99 11.26
N LYS A 65 -9.80 -1.80 11.86
CA LYS A 65 -10.20 -1.53 13.27
C LYS A 65 -11.65 -1.94 13.52
N LYS A 66 -12.57 -1.59 12.61
CA LYS A 66 -13.99 -1.97 12.71
C LYS A 66 -14.18 -3.49 12.69
N SER A 67 -13.48 -4.21 11.82
CA SER A 67 -13.55 -5.68 11.77
C SER A 67 -12.98 -6.34 13.03
N ILE A 68 -11.89 -5.80 13.59
CA ILE A 68 -11.31 -6.26 14.86
C ILE A 68 -12.28 -6.03 16.03
N GLN A 69 -12.84 -4.81 16.14
CA GLN A 69 -13.83 -4.48 17.17
C GLN A 69 -15.10 -5.34 17.07
N LYS A 70 -15.56 -5.64 15.85
CA LYS A 70 -16.71 -6.52 15.61
C LYS A 70 -16.46 -7.94 16.15
N ARG A 71 -15.23 -8.43 16.12
CA ARG A 71 -14.87 -9.72 16.71
C ARG A 71 -14.81 -9.65 18.24
N GLY A 72 -14.13 -8.64 18.77
CA GLY A 72 -14.07 -8.37 20.21
C GLY A 72 -13.25 -9.36 21.06
N ASP A 73 -12.53 -10.29 20.43
CA ASP A 73 -11.76 -11.34 21.11
C ASP A 73 -10.24 -11.07 21.21
N PHE A 74 -9.76 -9.97 20.63
CA PHE A 74 -8.38 -9.49 20.76
C PHE A 74 -8.31 -7.97 20.49
N ASP A 75 -7.18 -7.35 20.82
CA ASP A 75 -6.92 -5.94 20.54
C ASP A 75 -5.49 -5.74 19.99
N VAL A 76 -5.32 -4.82 19.05
CA VAL A 76 -4.03 -4.44 18.45
C VAL A 76 -4.00 -2.94 18.21
N ASP A 77 -2.82 -2.35 18.28
CA ASP A 77 -2.62 -0.92 18.02
C ASP A 77 -2.03 -0.72 16.62
N ILE A 78 -2.86 -0.31 15.66
CA ILE A 78 -2.41 -0.08 14.29
C ILE A 78 -1.66 1.25 14.23
N LEU A 79 -0.34 1.19 14.19
CA LEU A 79 0.54 2.36 14.26
C LEU A 79 0.88 2.95 12.89
N ALA A 80 0.89 2.13 11.85
CA ALA A 80 1.29 2.56 10.52
C ALA A 80 0.64 1.70 9.43
N VAL A 81 0.35 2.34 8.29
CA VAL A 81 0.13 1.69 7.00
C VAL A 81 1.27 2.07 6.08
N ILE A 82 1.83 1.08 5.40
CA ILE A 82 2.94 1.28 4.47
C ILE A 82 2.68 0.55 3.15
N ASN A 83 3.24 1.06 2.06
CA ASN A 83 3.32 0.33 0.80
C ASN A 83 4.44 -0.74 0.87
N ASP A 84 4.34 -1.81 0.07
CA ASP A 84 5.35 -2.86 0.04
C ASP A 84 6.72 -2.38 -0.45
N THR A 85 6.76 -1.43 -1.39
CA THR A 85 8.02 -0.78 -1.81
C THR A 85 8.73 -0.12 -0.63
N VAL A 86 7.99 0.62 0.20
CA VAL A 86 8.50 1.28 1.42
C VAL A 86 8.98 0.25 2.43
N GLY A 87 8.17 -0.79 2.68
CA GLY A 87 8.57 -1.90 3.56
C GLY A 87 9.84 -2.61 3.07
N THR A 88 9.98 -2.79 1.76
CA THR A 88 11.17 -3.39 1.13
C THR A 88 12.40 -2.51 1.30
N MET A 89 12.27 -1.20 1.02
CA MET A 89 13.34 -0.22 1.23
C MET A 89 13.80 -0.21 2.69
N MET A 90 12.86 -0.16 3.64
CA MET A 90 13.18 -0.15 5.07
C MET A 90 13.83 -1.45 5.54
N THR A 91 13.44 -2.59 4.96
CA THR A 91 14.06 -3.89 5.26
C THR A 91 15.51 -3.92 4.80
N CYS A 92 15.80 -3.47 3.57
CA CYS A 92 17.17 -3.37 3.08
C CYS A 92 17.98 -2.29 3.81
N GLY A 93 17.35 -1.16 4.14
CA GLY A 93 17.92 -0.03 4.88
C GLY A 93 18.32 -0.35 6.32
N TYR A 94 17.76 -1.43 6.88
CA TYR A 94 18.15 -1.96 8.19
C TYR A 94 19.61 -2.45 8.17
N ASP A 95 20.01 -3.15 7.11
CA ASP A 95 21.36 -3.70 6.96
C ASP A 95 22.32 -2.74 6.24
N ASP A 96 21.82 -2.00 5.23
CA ASP A 96 22.60 -1.02 4.46
C ASP A 96 21.98 0.37 4.50
N HIS A 97 22.60 1.27 5.28
CA HIS A 97 22.15 2.65 5.43
C HIS A 97 22.26 3.52 4.16
N HIS A 98 22.82 3.00 3.05
CA HIS A 98 22.78 3.65 1.75
C HIS A 98 21.54 3.26 0.91
N CYS A 99 20.69 2.36 1.40
CA CYS A 99 19.48 1.97 0.70
C CYS A 99 18.43 3.10 0.77
N GLU A 100 18.24 3.80 -0.35
CA GLU A 100 17.30 4.91 -0.47
C GLU A 100 16.23 4.68 -1.55
N ILE A 101 16.15 3.47 -2.10
CA ILE A 101 15.18 3.06 -3.13
C ILE A 101 14.62 1.68 -2.78
N GLY A 102 13.30 1.55 -2.81
CA GLY A 102 12.58 0.28 -2.79
C GLY A 102 12.00 -0.03 -4.16
N LEU A 103 12.15 -1.28 -4.62
CA LEU A 103 11.67 -1.72 -5.92
C LEU A 103 10.92 -3.04 -5.79
N ILE A 104 9.70 -3.09 -6.33
CA ILE A 104 8.93 -4.31 -6.50
C ILE A 104 8.82 -4.61 -7.99
N VAL A 105 9.19 -5.84 -8.36
CA VAL A 105 8.96 -6.43 -9.67
C VAL A 105 8.37 -7.82 -9.45
N GLY A 106 7.05 -7.93 -9.48
CA GLY A 106 6.30 -9.16 -9.22
C GLY A 106 4.98 -9.17 -9.98
N THR A 107 3.87 -9.46 -9.30
CA THR A 107 2.53 -9.39 -9.91
C THR A 107 2.21 -8.02 -10.51
N GLY A 108 2.77 -6.96 -9.90
CA GLY A 108 2.85 -5.63 -10.50
C GLY A 108 4.26 -5.09 -10.31
N THR A 109 4.49 -3.87 -10.78
CA THR A 109 5.73 -3.14 -10.52
C THR A 109 5.45 -1.79 -9.88
N ASN A 110 6.25 -1.44 -8.89
CA ASN A 110 6.23 -0.14 -8.23
C ASN A 110 7.62 0.20 -7.66
N ALA A 111 7.87 1.48 -7.40
CA ALA A 111 9.06 1.93 -6.70
C ALA A 111 8.76 3.05 -5.69
N CYS A 112 9.58 3.11 -4.64
CA CYS A 112 9.66 4.24 -3.73
C CYS A 112 11.10 4.71 -3.56
N TYR A 113 11.29 5.95 -3.13
CA TYR A 113 12.62 6.50 -2.85
C TYR A 113 12.58 7.62 -1.80
N MET A 114 13.72 7.96 -1.21
CA MET A 114 13.85 9.09 -0.30
C MET A 114 13.98 10.42 -1.07
N GLU A 115 12.99 11.30 -0.93
CA GLU A 115 12.96 12.64 -1.53
C GLU A 115 13.18 13.73 -0.46
N GLN A 116 13.74 14.86 -0.87
CA GLN A 116 13.89 16.06 -0.05
C GLN A 116 12.53 16.72 0.19
N MET A 117 12.23 17.08 1.44
CA MET A 117 10.95 17.72 1.79
C MET A 117 10.66 18.98 0.97
N ARG A 118 11.68 19.79 0.66
CA ARG A 118 11.56 20.98 -0.19
C ARG A 118 11.02 20.71 -1.62
N ASN A 119 11.06 19.47 -2.09
CA ASN A 119 10.54 19.08 -3.41
C ASN A 119 9.07 18.59 -3.32
N LEU A 120 8.52 18.44 -2.11
CA LEU A 120 7.19 17.89 -1.86
C LEU A 120 6.16 19.01 -1.64
N GLU A 121 5.71 19.63 -2.73
CA GLU A 121 4.80 20.79 -2.71
C GLU A 121 3.43 20.53 -2.04
N LEU A 122 3.05 19.26 -1.87
CA LEU A 122 1.78 18.86 -1.27
C LEU A 122 1.83 18.80 0.26
N LEU A 123 3.01 18.96 0.88
CA LEU A 123 3.22 18.85 2.31
C LEU A 123 3.80 20.15 2.87
N ASP A 124 3.41 20.47 4.10
CA ASP A 124 4.01 21.59 4.82
C ASP A 124 5.41 21.21 5.34
N GLY A 125 6.39 22.09 5.12
CA GLY A 125 7.76 21.96 5.61
C GLY A 125 8.79 21.64 4.52
N ASP A 126 10.02 22.09 4.73
CA ASP A 126 11.13 22.00 3.77
C ASP A 126 12.37 21.29 4.34
N GLU A 127 12.36 20.96 5.64
CA GLU A 127 13.46 20.31 6.34
C GLU A 127 13.38 18.78 6.30
N GLY A 128 14.51 18.13 6.04
CA GLY A 128 14.64 16.67 6.07
C GLY A 128 14.18 15.99 4.78
N ARG A 129 13.85 14.70 4.89
CA ARG A 129 13.52 13.84 3.75
C ARG A 129 12.32 12.95 4.09
N MET A 130 11.57 12.57 3.07
CA MET A 130 10.43 11.68 3.18
C MET A 130 10.46 10.65 2.07
N CYS A 131 10.03 9.42 2.39
CA CYS A 131 9.87 8.38 1.38
C CYS A 131 8.67 8.70 0.49
N VAL A 132 8.89 8.78 -0.82
CA VAL A 132 7.85 8.94 -1.84
C VAL A 132 7.56 7.59 -2.45
N ASN A 133 6.30 7.16 -2.38
CA ASN A 133 5.77 6.07 -3.18
C ASN A 133 5.30 6.64 -4.53
N THR A 134 5.90 6.19 -5.63
CA THR A 134 5.65 6.77 -6.95
C THR A 134 4.35 6.30 -7.59
N GLU A 135 3.87 5.11 -7.22
CA GLU A 135 2.80 4.39 -7.95
C GLU A 135 3.04 4.40 -9.47
N TRP A 136 4.29 4.14 -9.88
CA TRP A 136 4.75 4.34 -11.26
C TRP A 136 4.08 3.42 -12.30
N GLY A 137 3.28 2.45 -11.87
CA GLY A 137 2.62 1.52 -12.78
C GLY A 137 1.48 2.17 -13.55
N ALA A 138 1.04 3.35 -13.11
CA ALA A 138 0.10 4.21 -13.85
C ALA A 138 0.81 5.12 -14.88
N PHE A 139 2.14 5.04 -15.04
CA PHE A 139 2.86 5.81 -16.06
C PHE A 139 2.43 5.36 -17.46
N GLY A 140 1.91 6.31 -18.26
CA GLY A 140 1.35 6.04 -19.59
C GLY A 140 -0.18 5.96 -19.64
N ASP A 141 -0.88 5.97 -18.49
CA ASP A 141 -2.36 6.00 -18.43
C ASP A 141 -2.97 7.23 -19.12
N ASP A 142 -2.19 8.30 -19.27
CA ASP A 142 -2.55 9.55 -19.96
C ASP A 142 -2.24 9.53 -21.46
N GLY A 143 -1.71 8.41 -21.96
CA GLY A 143 -1.30 8.21 -23.35
C GLY A 143 0.14 8.61 -23.66
N ALA A 144 0.94 9.02 -22.68
CA ALA A 144 2.33 9.43 -22.87
C ALA A 144 3.24 8.32 -23.44
N LEU A 145 2.81 7.05 -23.38
CA LEU A 145 3.54 5.89 -23.89
C LEU A 145 2.89 5.23 -25.12
N GLU A 146 1.89 5.86 -25.74
CA GLU A 146 1.15 5.24 -26.86
C GLU A 146 2.02 4.96 -28.09
N ASP A 147 3.07 5.76 -28.30
CA ASP A 147 4.06 5.56 -29.37
C ASP A 147 4.95 4.33 -29.15
N LEU A 148 5.08 3.88 -27.90
CA LEU A 148 5.81 2.68 -27.50
C LEU A 148 4.91 1.44 -27.37
N ARG A 149 3.60 1.63 -27.15
CA ARG A 149 2.64 0.52 -27.01
C ARG A 149 2.36 -0.16 -28.36
N THR A 150 2.41 -1.48 -28.34
CA THR A 150 2.09 -2.34 -29.48
C THR A 150 0.62 -2.79 -29.45
N ASP A 151 0.15 -3.40 -30.54
CA ASP A 151 -1.20 -3.96 -30.60
C ASP A 151 -1.41 -5.10 -29.58
N VAL A 152 -0.34 -5.80 -29.21
CA VAL A 152 -0.38 -6.84 -28.17
C VAL A 152 -0.68 -6.21 -26.80
N ASP A 153 -0.05 -5.09 -26.47
CA ASP A 153 -0.28 -4.38 -25.21
C ASP A 153 -1.73 -3.85 -25.12
N ARG A 154 -2.30 -3.43 -26.25
CA ARG A 154 -3.69 -2.95 -26.34
C ARG A 154 -4.70 -4.08 -26.16
N GLU A 155 -4.43 -5.25 -26.74
CA GLU A 155 -5.30 -6.43 -26.58
C GLU A 155 -5.31 -6.93 -25.13
N ILE A 156 -4.14 -7.00 -24.49
CA ILE A 156 -4.01 -7.40 -23.08
C ILE A 156 -4.76 -6.42 -22.17
N ASP A 157 -4.56 -5.12 -22.38
CA ASP A 157 -5.21 -4.06 -21.60
C ASP A 157 -6.74 -4.10 -21.74
N ALA A 158 -7.25 -4.25 -22.96
CA ALA A 158 -8.69 -4.36 -23.22
C ALA A 158 -9.35 -5.58 -22.56
N GLY A 159 -8.59 -6.67 -22.38
CA GLY A 159 -9.04 -7.88 -21.68
C GLY A 159 -8.82 -7.88 -20.16
N SER A 160 -8.22 -6.83 -19.61
CA SER A 160 -7.85 -6.76 -18.20
C SER A 160 -9.02 -6.40 -17.27
N LEU A 161 -8.78 -6.48 -15.96
CA LEU A 161 -9.74 -6.00 -14.96
C LEU A 161 -9.86 -4.47 -14.92
N ASN A 162 -8.81 -3.77 -15.35
CA ASN A 162 -8.68 -2.31 -15.26
C ASN A 162 -8.27 -1.70 -16.63
N PRO A 163 -9.10 -1.78 -17.69
CA PRO A 163 -8.71 -1.28 -19.01
C PRO A 163 -8.35 0.21 -19.00
N GLY A 164 -7.25 0.56 -19.66
CA GLY A 164 -6.71 1.92 -19.75
C GLY A 164 -6.07 2.42 -18.45
N LYS A 165 -5.78 1.50 -17.52
CA LYS A 165 -5.19 1.79 -16.21
C LYS A 165 -4.11 0.77 -15.88
N GLN A 166 -3.32 1.08 -14.85
CA GLN A 166 -2.40 0.13 -14.22
C GLN A 166 -3.07 -1.23 -13.98
N LEU A 167 -2.43 -2.29 -14.49
CA LEU A 167 -2.84 -3.68 -14.34
C LEU A 167 -2.82 -4.16 -12.89
#